data_AF-A0AAE5S203-F1
#
_entry.id   AF-A0AAE5S203-F1
#
_cell.length_a   1.000
_cell.length_b   1.000
_cell.length_c   1.000
_cell.angle_alpha   90.00
_cell.angle_beta   90.00
_cell.angle_gamma   90.00
#
_symmetry.space_group_name_H-M   'P 1'
#
loop_
_entity.id
_entity.type
_entity.pdbx_description
1 polymer ?
#
loop_
_entity_poly.entity_id
_entity_poly.type
_entity_poly.pdbx_seq_one_letter_code
_entity_poly.pdbx_strand_id
1 'polypeptide(L)' 'MGCPQVRYRAFTLFLRCENCLRDSSKVVEVPPGDDSPTCADELLESGFLANTTFNCGPCGATIAQLIGIKE' A
#
# COMPACT_ATOMS: atom_id res chain seq x y z
N MET A 1 -29.83 -8.16 13.67
CA MET A 1 -29.56 -7.54 12.36
C MET A 1 -28.06 -7.56 12.18
N GLY A 2 -27.55 -8.25 11.17
CA GLY A 2 -26.11 -8.54 11.03
C GLY A 2 -25.27 -7.27 10.91
N CYS A 3 -24.10 -7.28 11.54
CA CYS A 3 -23.06 -6.30 11.27
C CYS A 3 -22.76 -6.29 9.75
N PRO A 4 -22.62 -5.14 9.08
CA PRO A 4 -22.18 -5.13 7.70
C PRO A 4 -20.82 -5.81 7.65
N GLN A 5 -20.70 -6.85 6.82
CA GLN A 5 -19.44 -7.51 6.54
C GLN A 5 -18.63 -6.57 5.63
N VAL A 6 -18.05 -5.54 6.25
CA VAL A 6 -17.17 -4.55 5.64
C VAL A 6 -15.93 -5.31 5.17
N ARG A 7 -15.92 -5.78 3.92
CA ARG A 7 -14.79 -6.52 3.35
C ARG A 7 -13.71 -5.52 2.95
N TYR A 8 -12.74 -5.33 3.83
CA TYR A 8 -11.50 -4.61 3.54
C TYR A 8 -10.75 -5.31 2.40
N ARG A 9 -10.25 -4.53 1.43
CA ARG A 9 -9.31 -5.05 0.42
C ARG A 9 -7.89 -4.80 0.90
N ALA A 10 -7.05 -5.81 0.83
CA ALA A 10 -5.65 -5.70 1.16
C ALA A 10 -4.83 -5.65 -0.13
N PHE A 11 -3.93 -4.67 -0.23
CA PHE A 11 -2.94 -4.61 -1.31
C PHE A 11 -1.55 -4.76 -0.72
N THR A 12 -0.73 -5.61 -1.32
CA THR A 12 0.68 -5.77 -0.99
C THR A 12 1.51 -4.88 -1.91
N LEU A 13 2.11 -3.85 -1.33
CA LEU A 13 3.05 -2.95 -1.99
C LEU A 13 4.45 -3.54 -1.91
N PHE A 14 5.11 -3.67 -3.05
CA PHE A 14 6.53 -4.01 -3.13
C PHE A 14 7.34 -2.73 -3.28
N LEU A 15 8.14 -2.45 -2.27
CA LEU A 15 8.90 -1.21 -2.12
C LEU A 15 10.39 -1.55 -2.13
N ARG A 16 11.19 -0.75 -2.83
CA ARG A 16 12.64 -0.82 -2.81
C ARG A 16 13.19 0.45 -2.19
N CYS A 17 13.94 0.32 -1.10
CA CYS A 17 14.59 1.46 -0.49
C CYS A 17 15.58 2.11 -1.46
N GLU A 18 15.51 3.43 -1.66
CA GLU A 18 16.45 4.12 -2.55
C GLU A 18 17.85 4.27 -1.93
N ASN A 19 17.96 4.15 -0.61
CA ASN A 19 19.23 4.29 0.11
C ASN A 19 20.03 2.98 0.13
N CYS A 20 19.44 1.87 0.59
CA CYS A 20 20.14 0.58 0.72
C CYS A 20 19.77 -0.44 -0.36
N LEU A 21 18.92 -0.07 -1.32
CA LEU A 21 18.43 -0.91 -2.43
C LEU A 21 17.71 -2.20 -2.01
N ARG A 22 17.38 -2.33 -0.72
CA ARG A 22 16.70 -3.50 -0.18
C ARG A 22 15.21 -3.47 -0.52
N ASP A 23 14.72 -4.59 -1.01
CA ASP A 23 13.30 -4.86 -1.20
C ASP A 23 12.60 -5.09 0.13
N SER A 24 11.35 -4.67 0.19
CA SER A 24 10.46 -4.82 1.33
C SER A 24 9.02 -4.85 0.83
N SER A 25 8.14 -5.49 1.59
CA SER A 25 6.72 -5.50 1.29
C SER A 25 5.93 -4.84 2.41
N LYS A 26 4.87 -4.11 2.05
CA LYS A 26 3.94 -3.50 2.99
C LYS A 26 2.52 -3.79 2.56
N VAL A 27 1.71 -4.31 3.48
CA VAL A 27 0.29 -4.50 3.25
C VAL A 27 -0.44 -3.22 3.62
N VAL A 28 -1.32 -2.76 2.74
CA VAL A 28 -2.24 -1.65 2.99
C VAL A 28 -3.67 -2.15 2.89
N GLU A 29 -4.47 -1.83 3.91
CA GLU A 29 -5.88 -2.18 3.96
C GLU A 29 -6.71 -0.98 3.54
N VAL A 30 -7.48 -1.16 2.48
CA VAL A 30 -8.38 -0.15 1.94
C VAL A 30 -9.77 -0.42 2.52
N PRO A 31 -10.36 0.55 3.24
CA PRO A 31 -11.73 0.44 3.72
C PRO A 31 -12.69 0.36 2.52
N PRO A 32 -13.79 -0.40 2.59
CA PRO A 32 -14.74 -0.47 1.49
C PRO A 32 -15.61 0.79 1.42
N GLY A 33 -15.89 1.19 0.19
CA GLY A 33 -16.69 2.35 -0.19
C GLY A 33 -16.85 2.36 -1.71
N ASP A 34 -17.81 3.12 -2.22
CA ASP A 34 -18.11 3.19 -3.66
C ASP A 34 -16.88 3.65 -4.48
N ASP A 35 -16.09 4.57 -3.93
CA ASP A 35 -14.86 5.10 -4.53
C ASP A 35 -13.58 4.37 -4.07
N SER A 36 -13.71 3.19 -3.45
CA SER A 36 -12.54 2.46 -2.96
C SER A 36 -11.83 1.74 -4.10
N PRO A 37 -10.50 1.89 -4.21
CA PRO A 37 -9.75 1.28 -5.29
C PRO A 37 -9.93 -0.23 -5.27
N THR A 38 -10.39 -0.75 -6.40
CA THR A 38 -10.59 -2.19 -6.61
C THR A 38 -9.35 -2.84 -7.18
N CYS A 39 -8.51 -2.10 -7.89
CA CYS A 39 -7.31 -2.60 -8.54
C CYS A 39 -6.09 -1.74 -8.21
N ALA A 40 -4.89 -2.25 -8.54
CA ALA A 40 -3.63 -1.54 -8.35
C ALA A 40 -3.59 -0.18 -9.06
N ASP A 41 -4.18 -0.09 -10.26
CA ASP A 41 -4.23 1.15 -11.07
C ASP A 41 -5.07 2.23 -10.35
N GLU A 42 -6.28 1.87 -9.91
CA GLU A 42 -7.13 2.76 -9.12
C GLU A 42 -6.46 3.16 -7.79
N LEU A 43 -5.70 2.27 -7.15
CA LEU A 43 -4.97 2.58 -5.92
C LEU A 43 -3.89 3.66 -6.14
N LEU A 44 -3.22 3.61 -7.30
CA LEU A 44 -2.23 4.61 -7.71
C LEU A 44 -2.89 5.97 -7.99
N GLU A 45 -4.04 5.97 -8.69
CA GLU A 45 -4.78 7.18 -9.03
C GLU A 45 -5.50 7.81 -7.84
N SER A 46 -5.95 7.00 -6.88
CA SER A 46 -6.67 7.44 -5.66
C SER A 46 -5.80 8.29 -4.73
N GLY A 47 -4.47 8.26 -4.87
CA GLY A 47 -3.55 8.98 -3.98
C GLY A 47 -3.42 8.35 -2.58
N PHE A 48 -4.00 7.17 -2.36
CA PHE A 48 -3.90 6.43 -1.09
C PHE A 48 -2.44 6.19 -0.65
N LEU A 49 -1.56 5.96 -1.64
CA LEU A 49 -0.13 5.76 -1.43
C LEU A 49 0.59 7.01 -0.92
N ALA A 50 0.08 8.22 -1.20
CA ALA A 50 0.67 9.47 -0.73
C ALA A 50 0.61 9.59 0.81
N ASN A 51 -0.38 8.94 1.42
CA ASN A 51 -0.51 8.89 2.88
C ASN A 51 0.19 7.66 3.50
N THR A 52 0.78 6.79 2.68
CA THR A 52 1.48 5.59 3.15
C THR A 52 2.92 5.93 3.50
N THR A 53 3.24 5.87 4.79
CA THR A 53 4.61 6.03 5.26
C THR A 53 5.46 4.81 4.93
N PHE A 54 6.69 5.04 4.49
CA PHE A 54 7.72 4.01 4.40
C PHE A 54 8.80 4.32 5.43
N ASN A 55 9.28 3.29 6.14
CA ASN A 55 10.49 3.36 6.93
C ASN A 55 11.31 2.09 6.68
N CYS A 56 12.51 2.26 6.17
CA CYS A 56 13.41 1.14 5.99
C CYS A 56 13.95 0.71 7.35
N GLY A 57 13.57 -0.47 7.85
CA GLY A 57 14.09 -1.02 9.10
C GLY A 57 15.63 -0.99 9.24
N PRO A 58 16.42 -1.39 8.23
CA PRO A 58 17.87 -1.45 8.35
C PRO A 58 18.61 -0.11 8.26
N CYS A 59 18.16 0.86 7.45
CA CYS A 59 18.86 2.13 7.26
C CYS A 59 18.10 3.37 7.75
N GLY A 60 16.84 3.23 8.15
CA GLY A 60 16.00 4.33 8.63
C GLY A 60 15.48 5.27 7.53
N ALA A 61 15.82 5.04 6.26
CA ALA A 61 15.37 5.88 5.15
C ALA A 61 13.84 5.84 4.99
N THR A 62 13.25 7.01 4.71
CA THR A 62 11.79 7.17 4.52
C THR A 62 11.38 7.22 3.06
N ILE A 63 12.33 7.07 2.15
CA ILE A 63 12.13 7.11 0.71
C ILE A 63 12.31 5.71 0.14
N ALA A 64 11.33 5.26 -0.63
CA ALA A 64 11.38 4.03 -1.40
C ALA A 64 10.71 4.23 -2.75
N GLN A 65 11.18 3.47 -3.71
CA GLN A 65 10.54 3.29 -5.01
C GLN A 65 9.52 2.17 -4.91
N LEU A 66 8.29 2.42 -5.35
CA LEU A 66 7.29 1.37 -5.55
C LEU A 66 7.65 0.59 -6.82
N ILE A 67 7.94 -0.70 -6.67
CA ILE A 67 8.35 -1.58 -7.78
C ILE A 67 7.26 -2.56 -8.20
N GLY A 68 6.17 -2.66 -7.44
CA GLY A 68 5.01 -3.48 -7.78
C GLY A 68 3.90 -3.41 -6.74
N ILE A 69 2.70 -3.85 -7.13
CA ILE A 69 1.52 -3.99 -6.27
C ILE A 69 0.90 -5.37 -6.55
N LYS A 70 0.41 -6.04 -5.51
CA LYS A 70 -0.35 -7.29 -5.63
C LYS A 70 -1.62 -7.25 -4.77
N GLU A 71 -2.73 -7.71 -5.34
CA GLU A 71 -4.02 -7.94 -4.67
C GLU A 71 -4.14 -9.35 -4.04
#